data_AF-A0A2W4KWQ9-F1
#
_entry.id   AF-A0A2W4KWQ9-F1
#
_cell.length_a   1.000
_cell.length_b   1.000
_cell.length_c   1.000
_cell.angle_alpha   90.00
_cell.angle_beta   90.00
_cell.angle_gamma   90.00
#
_symmetry.space_group_name_H-M   'P 1'
#
loop_
_entity.id
_entity.type
_entity.pdbx_description
1 polymer ?
#
loop_
_entity_poly.entity_id
_entity_poly.type
_entity_poly.pdbx_seq_one_letter_code
_entity_poly.pdbx_strand_id
1 'polypeptide(L)'
;MSSGADSSGRPDELHVLVEAMQPVFDQWQGGVSTQGVLLLVNEPLIRYDGEGFQPNVAESFEQVTPTKFVFTLRDGVRFSDGSELTAEDVKFTFQQAMRDDHMSTTHIVMKTIKSIAVSGNTLTVELARPHSLFLYTVARTGIVSKAFYDKHGDKVGTPDVGQLGTGPYQLIKFEPNKTMTIGRNPHYWGDEAAFSSITFTIVSDDSARLLALHSGEANAIFEIPTGQIKAVRTVEDFTFTTIDGTSLIMLMMDVTKPPFDDPDVRAAVRHAINRQGLVDSALAGNGQVARTLVSVSTLERVASKQAIENTLGKLDKANAFDPDLAKRLLRKAGKPNGFSVTLPVESADADASLVAQALA
;
A
#
# COMPACT_ATOMS: atom_id res chain seq x y z
N MET A 1 11.30 -9.06 -30.67
CA MET A 1 11.95 -10.38 -30.82
C MET A 1 11.14 -11.33 -29.96
N SER A 2 10.65 -12.43 -30.55
CA SER A 2 9.77 -13.40 -29.87
C SER A 2 10.59 -14.18 -28.83
N SER A 3 10.50 -13.79 -27.56
CA SER A 3 10.98 -14.58 -26.43
C SER A 3 9.83 -15.42 -25.87
N GLY A 4 9.90 -16.72 -26.09
CA GLY A 4 9.26 -17.77 -25.30
C GLY A 4 7.83 -17.51 -24.85
N ALA A 5 6.88 -17.41 -25.79
CA ALA A 5 5.48 -17.50 -25.41
C ALA A 5 5.15 -18.96 -25.02
N ASP A 6 4.50 -19.17 -23.88
CA ASP A 6 3.97 -20.48 -23.51
C ASP A 6 2.85 -20.91 -24.50
N SER A 7 2.32 -22.14 -24.33
CA SER A 7 1.25 -22.65 -25.20
C SER A 7 -0.05 -21.82 -25.19
N SER A 8 -0.19 -20.86 -24.27
CA SER A 8 -1.30 -19.91 -24.19
C SER A 8 -1.01 -18.55 -24.84
N GLY A 9 0.21 -18.35 -25.39
CA GLY A 9 0.63 -17.07 -25.95
C GLY A 9 1.14 -16.06 -24.91
N ARG A 10 1.25 -16.45 -23.63
CA ARG A 10 1.75 -15.61 -22.55
C ARG A 10 3.28 -15.57 -22.59
N PRO A 11 3.92 -14.39 -22.43
CA PRO A 11 5.37 -14.35 -22.36
C PRO A 11 5.88 -15.08 -21.10
N ASP A 12 7.01 -15.78 -21.22
CA ASP A 12 7.65 -16.44 -20.08
C ASP A 12 8.24 -15.43 -19.09
N GLU A 13 8.75 -14.31 -19.58
CA GLU A 13 9.27 -13.18 -18.78
C GLU A 13 8.29 -11.99 -18.80
N LEU A 14 8.11 -11.33 -17.65
CA LEU A 14 7.26 -10.16 -17.51
C LEU A 14 8.09 -8.88 -17.32
N HIS A 15 8.03 -7.97 -18.28
CA HIS A 15 8.64 -6.64 -18.18
C HIS A 15 7.60 -5.60 -17.75
N VAL A 16 7.87 -4.97 -16.61
CA VAL A 16 6.98 -4.01 -15.95
C VAL A 16 7.67 -2.66 -15.86
N LEU A 17 7.02 -1.59 -16.32
CA LEU A 17 7.49 -0.23 -16.08
C LEU A 17 6.76 0.40 -14.91
N VAL A 18 7.52 1.02 -14.00
CA VAL A 18 7.02 1.72 -12.81
C VAL A 18 7.53 3.15 -12.80
N GLU A 19 6.79 4.08 -12.19
CA GLU A 19 7.19 5.48 -12.09
C GLU A 19 8.42 5.65 -11.18
N ALA A 20 8.42 4.93 -10.07
CA ALA A 20 9.44 4.99 -9.05
C ALA A 20 9.57 3.64 -8.31
N MET A 21 10.70 3.47 -7.64
CA MET A 21 10.98 2.35 -6.74
C MET A 21 11.90 2.87 -5.65
N GLN A 22 11.71 2.40 -4.42
CA GLN A 22 12.56 2.84 -3.32
C GLN A 22 13.99 2.30 -3.50
N PRO A 23 15.02 3.02 -3.01
CA PRO A 23 16.41 2.60 -3.14
C PRO A 23 16.79 1.43 -2.21
N VAL A 24 15.86 0.97 -1.36
CA VAL A 24 16.06 -0.11 -0.40
C VAL A 24 14.99 -1.18 -0.61
N PHE A 25 15.41 -2.44 -0.67
CA PHE A 25 14.52 -3.60 -0.73
C PHE A 25 14.38 -4.21 0.66
N ASP A 26 13.90 -3.41 1.62
CA ASP A 26 13.69 -3.82 3.01
C ASP A 26 12.29 -3.47 3.49
N GLN A 27 11.53 -4.45 3.99
CA GLN A 27 10.17 -4.24 4.48
C GLN A 27 10.09 -3.37 5.75
N TRP A 28 11.20 -3.14 6.44
CA TRP A 28 11.24 -2.27 7.62
C TRP A 28 11.52 -0.79 7.29
N GLN A 29 12.17 -0.55 6.17
CA GLN A 29 12.62 0.79 5.74
C GLN A 29 11.93 1.26 4.44
N GLY A 30 11.31 0.36 3.70
CA GLY A 30 10.68 0.61 2.42
C GLY A 30 9.27 1.19 2.53
N GLY A 31 8.90 1.99 1.53
CA GLY A 31 7.55 2.51 1.33
C GLY A 31 6.58 1.47 0.76
N VAL A 32 5.33 1.89 0.55
CA VAL A 32 4.20 1.02 0.13
C VAL A 32 4.46 0.34 -1.23
N SER A 33 5.08 1.04 -2.20
CA SER A 33 5.35 0.49 -3.53
C SER A 33 6.34 -0.69 -3.51
N THR A 34 7.39 -0.60 -2.68
CA THR A 34 8.33 -1.72 -2.46
C THR A 34 7.64 -2.91 -1.78
N GLN A 35 6.63 -2.65 -0.95
CA GLN A 35 5.93 -3.68 -0.21
C GLN A 35 5.21 -4.68 -1.13
N GLY A 36 4.65 -4.21 -2.25
CA GLY A 36 4.00 -5.10 -3.23
C GLY A 36 4.95 -6.16 -3.77
N VAL A 37 6.16 -5.75 -4.17
CA VAL A 37 7.18 -6.70 -4.66
C VAL A 37 7.79 -7.52 -3.53
N LEU A 38 7.98 -6.93 -2.34
CA LEU A 38 8.44 -7.67 -1.17
C LEU A 38 7.50 -8.82 -0.82
N LEU A 39 6.19 -8.68 -1.00
CA LEU A 39 5.24 -9.78 -0.74
C LEU A 39 5.29 -10.91 -1.79
N LEU A 40 5.93 -10.69 -2.94
CA LEU A 40 6.26 -11.75 -3.90
C LEU A 40 7.50 -12.55 -3.48
N VAL A 41 8.34 -11.98 -2.61
CA VAL A 41 9.58 -12.58 -2.11
C VAL A 41 9.41 -13.14 -0.69
N ASN A 42 8.77 -12.38 0.20
CA ASN A 42 8.50 -12.72 1.59
C ASN A 42 7.00 -12.87 1.80
N GLU A 43 6.55 -14.08 2.10
CA GLU A 43 5.13 -14.31 2.32
C GLU A 43 4.70 -14.00 3.75
N PRO A 44 3.52 -13.38 3.95
CA PRO A 44 2.93 -13.22 5.27
C PRO A 44 2.32 -14.52 5.79
N LEU A 45 2.03 -14.60 7.11
CA LEU A 45 1.36 -15.77 7.68
C LEU A 45 -0.03 -16.03 7.06
N ILE A 46 -0.76 -14.95 6.80
CA ILE A 46 -2.12 -14.97 6.24
C ILE A 46 -2.20 -13.94 5.13
N ARG A 47 -3.21 -14.03 4.27
CA ARG A 47 -3.51 -13.02 3.24
C ARG A 47 -4.86 -12.38 3.50
N TYR A 48 -5.06 -11.17 2.99
CA TYR A 48 -6.38 -10.54 2.94
C TYR A 48 -6.83 -10.48 1.49
N ASP A 49 -7.97 -11.08 1.17
CA ASP A 49 -8.47 -11.20 -0.22
C ASP A 49 -9.51 -10.13 -0.58
N GLY A 50 -9.81 -9.22 0.34
CA GLY A 50 -10.86 -8.21 0.19
C GLY A 50 -12.12 -8.52 0.99
N GLU A 51 -12.45 -9.81 1.18
CA GLU A 51 -13.61 -10.29 1.91
C GLU A 51 -13.26 -10.76 3.32
N GLY A 52 -12.07 -11.34 3.49
CA GLY A 52 -11.63 -11.92 4.75
C GLY A 52 -10.13 -12.24 4.79
N PHE A 53 -9.72 -12.81 5.91
CA PHE A 53 -8.36 -13.30 6.11
C PHE A 53 -8.30 -14.78 5.72
N GLN A 54 -7.31 -15.14 4.90
CA GLN A 54 -7.12 -16.48 4.36
C GLN A 54 -5.78 -17.07 4.82
N PRO A 55 -5.68 -18.41 4.97
CA PRO A 55 -4.40 -19.10 5.17
C PRO A 55 -3.35 -18.75 4.13
N ASN A 56 -2.08 -18.70 4.54
CA ASN A 56 -0.92 -18.58 3.66
C ASN A 56 0.23 -19.43 4.20
N VAL A 57 1.34 -18.85 4.68
CA VAL A 57 2.41 -19.62 5.36
C VAL A 57 1.87 -20.32 6.61
N ALA A 58 0.90 -19.70 7.29
CA ALA A 58 0.07 -20.39 8.26
C ALA A 58 -1.06 -21.13 7.54
N GLU A 59 -1.17 -22.44 7.76
CA GLU A 59 -2.29 -23.24 7.23
C GLU A 59 -3.61 -22.94 7.95
N SER A 60 -3.53 -22.48 9.20
CA SER A 60 -4.68 -22.05 9.97
C SER A 60 -4.32 -20.95 10.96
N PHE A 61 -5.32 -20.16 11.32
CA PHE A 61 -5.22 -19.15 12.36
C PHE A 61 -6.55 -18.98 13.08
N GLU A 62 -6.49 -18.63 14.36
CA GLU A 62 -7.67 -18.44 15.21
C GLU A 62 -7.45 -17.23 16.13
N GLN A 63 -8.48 -16.40 16.25
CA GLN A 63 -8.57 -15.41 17.32
C GLN A 63 -9.32 -16.01 18.51
N VAL A 64 -8.57 -16.57 19.47
CA VAL A 64 -9.10 -17.26 20.65
C VAL A 64 -9.79 -16.29 21.62
N THR A 65 -9.24 -15.08 21.76
CA THR A 65 -9.84 -13.99 22.54
C THR A 65 -9.61 -12.66 21.82
N PRO A 66 -10.20 -11.53 22.25
CA PRO A 66 -9.89 -10.21 21.69
C PRO A 66 -8.39 -9.83 21.66
N THR A 67 -7.55 -10.50 22.45
CA THR A 67 -6.10 -10.25 22.53
C THR A 67 -5.23 -11.46 22.16
N LYS A 68 -5.81 -12.66 22.04
CA LYS A 68 -5.04 -13.89 21.84
C LYS A 68 -5.29 -14.49 20.47
N PHE A 69 -4.20 -14.70 19.72
CA PHE A 69 -4.20 -15.27 18.39
C PHE A 69 -3.30 -16.50 18.35
N VAL A 70 -3.72 -17.54 17.64
CA VAL A 70 -2.95 -18.75 17.41
C VAL A 70 -2.79 -18.93 15.91
N PHE A 71 -1.58 -19.21 15.44
CA PHE A 71 -1.26 -19.51 14.06
C PHE A 71 -0.55 -20.86 14.01
N THR A 72 -0.95 -21.72 13.07
CA THR A 72 -0.28 -23.00 12.81
C THR A 72 0.37 -22.93 11.44
N LEU A 73 1.68 -23.14 11.40
CA LEU A 73 2.48 -23.08 10.18
C LEU A 73 2.30 -24.34 9.35
N ARG A 74 2.36 -24.17 8.02
CA ARG A 74 2.49 -25.28 7.08
C ARG A 74 3.81 -26.02 7.29
N ASP A 75 3.77 -27.33 7.13
CA ASP A 75 4.98 -28.14 7.08
C ASP A 75 5.69 -27.97 5.72
N GLY A 76 7.01 -28.04 5.73
CA GLY A 76 7.83 -28.09 4.50
C GLY A 76 7.97 -26.77 3.75
N VAL A 77 7.53 -25.65 4.32
CA VAL A 77 7.79 -24.32 3.77
C VAL A 77 9.28 -24.03 3.83
N ARG A 78 9.85 -23.56 2.71
CA ARG A 78 11.28 -23.26 2.59
C ARG A 78 11.51 -21.83 2.12
N PHE A 79 12.61 -21.26 2.60
CA PHE A 79 13.19 -20.06 2.01
C PHE A 79 13.78 -20.37 0.64
N SER A 80 14.04 -19.33 -0.16
CA SER A 80 14.54 -19.51 -1.53
C SER A 80 15.97 -20.07 -1.65
N ASP A 81 16.70 -20.21 -0.54
CA ASP A 81 17.98 -20.94 -0.46
C ASP A 81 17.82 -22.42 -0.08
N GLY A 82 16.58 -22.87 0.11
CA GLY A 82 16.22 -24.24 0.48
C GLY A 82 16.18 -24.50 1.98
N SER A 83 16.59 -23.55 2.83
CA SER A 83 16.46 -23.67 4.28
C SER A 83 14.98 -23.70 4.70
N GLU A 84 14.68 -24.40 5.79
CA GLU A 84 13.30 -24.57 6.26
C GLU A 84 12.84 -23.35 7.07
N LEU A 85 11.59 -22.92 6.85
CA LEU A 85 10.94 -21.92 7.68
C LEU A 85 10.47 -22.54 8.99
N THR A 86 10.75 -21.86 10.11
CA THR A 86 10.33 -22.30 11.44
C THR A 86 9.50 -21.22 12.15
N ALA A 87 8.80 -21.61 13.22
CA ALA A 87 8.08 -20.65 14.06
C ALA A 87 8.99 -19.64 14.77
N GLU A 88 10.29 -19.93 14.93
CA GLU A 88 11.25 -18.95 15.45
C GLU A 88 11.56 -17.84 14.43
N ASP A 89 11.51 -18.12 13.12
CA ASP A 89 11.63 -17.08 12.08
C ASP A 89 10.45 -16.11 12.11
N VAL A 90 9.25 -16.64 12.35
CA VAL A 90 8.03 -15.83 12.49
C VAL A 90 8.10 -14.94 13.74
N LYS A 91 8.48 -15.53 14.88
CA LYS A 91 8.69 -14.77 16.13
C LYS A 91 9.75 -13.70 15.95
N PHE A 92 10.88 -14.03 15.31
CA PHE A 92 11.92 -13.07 14.98
C PHE A 92 11.39 -11.93 14.10
N THR A 93 10.63 -12.24 13.05
CA THR A 93 10.01 -11.26 12.16
C THR A 93 9.14 -10.27 12.93
N PHE A 94 8.27 -10.76 13.83
CA PHE A 94 7.42 -9.88 14.64
C PHE A 94 8.23 -9.05 15.64
N GLN A 95 9.29 -9.61 16.22
CA GLN A 95 10.21 -8.85 17.07
C GLN A 95 10.94 -7.74 16.31
N GLN A 96 11.33 -7.97 15.06
CA GLN A 96 11.89 -6.92 14.20
C GLN A 96 10.87 -5.81 13.96
N ALA A 97 9.63 -6.17 13.64
CA ALA A 97 8.54 -5.20 13.46
C ALA A 97 8.28 -4.35 14.72
N MET A 98 8.55 -4.88 15.92
CA MET A 98 8.34 -4.21 17.19
C MET A 98 9.43 -3.19 17.58
N ARG A 99 10.58 -3.15 16.89
CA ARG A 99 11.72 -2.32 17.31
C ARG A 99 11.45 -0.82 17.22
N ASP A 100 11.94 -0.08 18.20
CA ASP A 100 11.66 1.37 18.37
C ASP A 100 12.36 2.29 17.36
N ASP A 101 13.36 1.77 16.65
CA ASP A 101 14.01 2.46 15.54
C ASP A 101 13.19 2.41 14.24
N HIS A 102 12.07 1.67 14.21
CA HIS A 102 11.13 1.66 13.09
C HIS A 102 10.00 2.67 13.30
N MET A 103 9.86 3.63 12.38
CA MET A 103 8.78 4.62 12.39
C MET A 103 7.65 4.30 11.41
N SER A 104 7.17 3.05 11.41
CA SER A 104 6.11 2.59 10.49
C SER A 104 4.77 2.33 11.18
N THR A 105 3.69 2.32 10.41
CA THR A 105 2.36 1.91 10.91
C THR A 105 2.36 0.44 11.36
N THR A 106 3.15 -0.41 10.70
CA THR A 106 3.44 -1.78 11.14
C THR A 106 4.01 -1.80 12.55
N HIS A 107 5.01 -0.97 12.84
CA HIS A 107 5.59 -0.87 14.18
C HIS A 107 4.56 -0.49 15.25
N ILE A 108 3.74 0.54 14.99
CA ILE A 108 2.72 1.02 15.93
C ILE A 108 1.77 -0.12 16.34
N VAL A 109 1.38 -0.97 15.38
CA VAL A 109 0.48 -2.11 15.65
C VAL A 109 1.24 -3.26 16.30
N MET A 110 2.39 -3.67 15.76
CA MET A 110 3.14 -4.82 16.26
C MET A 110 3.69 -4.60 17.68
N LYS A 111 4.04 -3.36 18.06
CA LYS A 111 4.46 -3.02 19.43
C LYS A 111 3.37 -3.28 20.49
N THR A 112 2.11 -3.49 20.09
CA THR A 112 1.05 -3.92 21.01
C THR A 112 1.14 -5.38 21.41
N ILE A 113 1.97 -6.19 20.75
CA ILE A 113 2.24 -7.58 21.13
C ILE A 113 2.91 -7.59 22.51
N LYS A 114 2.27 -8.25 23.47
CA LYS A 114 2.77 -8.47 24.83
C LYS A 114 3.69 -9.67 24.90
N SER A 115 3.36 -10.77 24.21
CA SER A 115 4.19 -11.97 24.20
C SER A 115 3.95 -12.81 22.94
N ILE A 116 4.99 -13.53 22.54
CA ILE A 116 4.97 -14.51 21.45
C ILE A 116 5.53 -15.82 22.01
N ALA A 117 4.71 -16.86 22.02
CA ALA A 117 5.11 -18.21 22.43
C ALA A 117 5.15 -19.14 21.21
N VAL A 118 6.21 -19.92 21.10
CA VAL A 118 6.42 -20.91 20.05
C VAL A 118 6.34 -22.31 20.66
N SER A 119 5.60 -23.21 20.02
CA SER A 119 5.55 -24.62 20.38
C SER A 119 5.43 -25.45 19.10
N GLY A 120 6.55 -26.06 18.69
CA GLY A 120 6.65 -26.72 17.37
C GLY A 120 6.32 -25.73 16.25
N ASN A 121 5.38 -26.11 15.38
CA ASN A 121 4.89 -25.27 14.28
C ASN A 121 3.73 -24.34 14.66
N THR A 122 3.45 -24.19 15.95
CA THR A 122 2.40 -23.29 16.44
C THR A 122 2.99 -22.04 17.08
N LEU A 123 2.45 -20.88 16.69
CA LEU A 123 2.72 -19.57 17.27
C LEU A 123 1.49 -19.07 18.03
N THR A 124 1.65 -18.72 19.31
CA THR A 124 0.63 -18.01 20.08
C THR A 124 1.08 -16.57 20.32
N VAL A 125 0.29 -15.61 19.85
CA VAL A 125 0.52 -14.18 20.02
C VAL A 125 -0.52 -13.60 20.97
N GLU A 126 -0.05 -12.92 22.01
CA GLU A 126 -0.90 -12.19 22.96
C GLU A 126 -0.65 -10.69 22.80
N LEU A 127 -1.71 -9.91 22.65
CA LEU A 127 -1.67 -8.45 22.61
C LEU A 127 -1.90 -7.86 24.01
N ALA A 128 -1.32 -6.69 24.30
CA ALA A 128 -1.55 -5.96 25.55
C ALA A 128 -2.99 -5.44 25.68
N ARG A 129 -3.66 -5.20 24.54
CA ARG A 129 -5.06 -4.77 24.42
C ARG A 129 -5.60 -5.16 23.05
N PRO A 130 -6.92 -5.28 22.86
CA PRO A 130 -7.49 -5.57 21.55
C PRO A 130 -7.05 -4.52 20.52
N HIS A 131 -6.66 -4.96 19.33
CA HIS A 131 -6.23 -4.07 18.25
C HIS A 131 -6.82 -4.52 16.91
N SER A 132 -7.74 -3.73 16.36
CA SER A 132 -8.50 -4.10 15.14
C SER A 132 -7.64 -4.26 13.88
N LEU A 133 -6.49 -3.59 13.82
CA LEU A 133 -5.57 -3.71 12.68
C LEU A 133 -4.58 -4.88 12.79
N PHE A 134 -4.58 -5.67 13.88
CA PHE A 134 -3.53 -6.67 14.09
C PHE A 134 -3.44 -7.69 12.95
N LEU A 135 -4.55 -8.34 12.58
CA LEU A 135 -4.54 -9.31 11.47
C LEU A 135 -4.23 -8.66 10.11
N TYR A 136 -4.63 -7.40 9.89
CA TYR A 136 -4.22 -6.66 8.69
C TYR A 136 -2.72 -6.43 8.65
N THR A 137 -2.11 -6.11 9.79
CA THR A 137 -0.66 -5.96 9.90
C THR A 137 0.06 -7.30 9.71
N VAL A 138 -0.45 -8.39 10.27
CA VAL A 138 0.09 -9.74 10.01
C VAL A 138 -0.01 -10.11 8.53
N ALA A 139 -1.12 -9.78 7.87
CA ALA A 139 -1.36 -10.09 6.46
C ALA A 139 -0.46 -9.33 5.48
N ARG A 140 0.26 -8.30 5.95
CA ARG A 140 1.14 -7.45 5.15
C ARG A 140 2.62 -7.53 5.57
N THR A 141 2.93 -8.31 6.60
CA THR A 141 4.30 -8.52 7.10
C THR A 141 4.82 -9.85 6.59
N GLY A 142 5.72 -9.80 5.62
CA GLY A 142 6.37 -10.99 5.08
C GLY A 142 7.33 -11.61 6.10
N ILE A 143 7.36 -12.93 6.18
CA ILE A 143 8.27 -13.65 7.06
C ILE A 143 9.69 -13.62 6.51
N VAL A 144 10.66 -13.28 7.37
CA VAL A 144 12.08 -13.23 7.04
C VAL A 144 12.86 -14.31 7.78
N SER A 145 13.95 -14.77 7.18
CA SER A 145 14.86 -15.74 7.80
C SER A 145 15.67 -15.11 8.93
N LYS A 146 15.55 -15.64 10.14
CA LYS A 146 16.36 -15.22 11.29
C LYS A 146 17.85 -15.44 11.01
N ALA A 147 18.20 -16.61 10.47
CA ALA A 147 19.60 -16.97 10.19
C ALA A 147 20.23 -16.04 9.15
N PHE A 148 19.46 -15.61 8.15
CA PHE A 148 19.93 -14.64 7.15
C PHE A 148 20.20 -13.28 7.78
N TYR A 149 19.30 -12.80 8.64
CA TYR A 149 19.51 -11.56 9.39
C TYR A 149 20.70 -11.64 10.35
N ASP A 150 20.86 -12.75 11.09
CA ASP A 150 22.01 -12.93 11.98
C ASP A 150 23.34 -12.89 11.22
N LYS A 151 23.36 -13.41 9.98
CA LYS A 151 24.55 -13.45 9.13
C LYS A 151 24.87 -12.10 8.48
N HIS A 152 23.87 -11.35 8.05
CA HIS A 152 24.05 -10.15 7.21
C HIS A 152 23.79 -8.82 7.93
N GLY A 153 23.09 -8.84 9.07
CA GLY A 153 22.79 -7.66 9.88
C GLY A 153 22.09 -6.56 9.08
N ASP A 154 22.52 -5.31 9.28
CA ASP A 154 21.94 -4.12 8.64
C ASP A 154 22.14 -4.06 7.12
N LYS A 155 22.85 -5.04 6.53
CA LYS A 155 23.00 -5.15 5.07
C LYS A 155 21.81 -5.84 4.41
N VAL A 156 20.91 -6.50 5.16
CA VAL A 156 19.72 -7.09 4.57
C VAL A 156 18.89 -6.00 3.87
N GLY A 157 18.45 -6.30 2.64
CA GLY A 157 17.71 -5.38 1.77
C GLY A 157 18.55 -4.40 0.96
N THR A 158 19.88 -4.39 1.15
CA THR A 158 20.80 -3.68 0.25
C THR A 158 20.91 -4.37 -1.10
N PRO A 159 21.35 -3.69 -2.18
CA PRO A 159 21.54 -4.28 -3.50
C PRO A 159 22.38 -5.54 -3.53
N ASP A 160 23.43 -5.61 -2.70
CA ASP A 160 24.39 -6.72 -2.70
C ASP A 160 23.90 -7.95 -1.92
N VAL A 161 22.95 -7.76 -1.00
CA VAL A 161 22.49 -8.82 -0.08
C VAL A 161 21.04 -9.23 -0.37
N GLY A 162 20.17 -8.28 -0.72
CA GLY A 162 18.76 -8.56 -0.96
C GLY A 162 18.01 -9.05 0.28
N GLN A 163 16.94 -9.81 0.05
CA GLN A 163 16.18 -10.49 1.09
C GLN A 163 16.04 -11.97 0.79
N LEU A 164 15.88 -12.75 1.86
CA LEU A 164 15.62 -14.17 1.80
C LEU A 164 14.22 -14.45 2.37
N GLY A 165 13.31 -14.84 1.49
CA GLY A 165 11.92 -15.12 1.82
C GLY A 165 11.44 -16.45 1.25
N THR A 166 10.18 -16.78 1.51
CA THR A 166 9.55 -18.05 1.14
C THR A 166 8.62 -17.96 -0.06
N GLY A 167 8.51 -16.78 -0.68
CA GLY A 167 7.54 -16.49 -1.72
C GLY A 167 7.80 -17.17 -3.05
N PRO A 168 6.85 -17.02 -3.99
CA PRO A 168 6.93 -17.63 -5.32
C PRO A 168 8.10 -17.11 -6.16
N TYR A 169 8.64 -15.94 -5.81
CA TYR A 169 9.80 -15.36 -6.46
C TYR A 169 10.93 -15.11 -5.45
N GLN A 170 12.15 -14.98 -5.96
CA GLN A 170 13.34 -14.58 -5.24
C GLN A 170 14.04 -13.44 -5.96
N LEU A 171 14.79 -12.62 -5.23
CA LEU A 171 15.56 -11.53 -5.83
C LEU A 171 16.71 -12.08 -6.68
N ILE A 172 16.78 -11.66 -7.94
CA ILE A 172 17.88 -11.98 -8.86
C ILE A 172 18.84 -10.80 -8.97
N LYS A 173 18.30 -9.59 -9.09
CA LYS A 173 19.09 -8.37 -9.26
C LYS A 173 18.34 -7.16 -8.73
N PHE A 174 19.04 -6.27 -8.06
CA PHE A 174 18.52 -4.98 -7.63
C PHE A 174 19.53 -3.88 -7.95
N GLU A 175 19.16 -2.95 -8.82
CA GLU A 175 19.87 -1.70 -9.09
C GLU A 175 18.99 -0.54 -8.59
N PRO A 176 19.30 0.06 -7.43
CA PRO A 176 18.52 1.16 -6.86
C PRO A 176 18.26 2.26 -7.88
N ASN A 177 17.04 2.79 -7.86
CA ASN A 177 16.60 3.87 -8.75
C ASN A 177 16.70 3.53 -10.25
N LYS A 178 16.79 2.25 -10.63
CA LYS A 178 16.88 1.83 -12.03
C LYS A 178 16.06 0.60 -12.37
N THR A 179 16.40 -0.56 -11.79
CA THR A 179 15.71 -1.82 -12.12
C THR A 179 15.79 -2.85 -10.99
N MET A 180 14.80 -3.72 -10.93
CA MET A 180 14.78 -4.89 -10.06
C MET A 180 14.28 -6.09 -10.86
N THR A 181 14.96 -7.22 -10.73
CA THR A 181 14.53 -8.49 -11.33
C THR A 181 14.34 -9.53 -10.24
N ILE A 182 13.16 -10.14 -10.23
CA ILE A 182 12.84 -11.30 -9.41
C ILE A 182 12.59 -12.51 -10.31
N GLY A 183 13.00 -13.70 -9.88
CA GLY A 183 12.88 -14.95 -10.65
C GLY A 183 12.18 -16.02 -9.83
N ARG A 184 11.69 -17.09 -10.47
CA ARG A 184 11.02 -18.19 -9.74
C ARG A 184 11.86 -18.68 -8.57
N ASN A 185 11.21 -18.89 -7.44
CA ASN A 185 11.78 -19.61 -6.31
C ASN A 185 11.65 -21.13 -6.55
N PRO A 186 12.75 -21.86 -6.78
CA PRO A 186 12.71 -23.30 -7.06
C PRO A 186 12.28 -24.13 -5.85
N HIS A 187 12.21 -23.53 -4.66
CA HIS A 187 11.79 -24.16 -3.41
C HIS A 187 10.40 -23.71 -2.96
N TYR A 188 9.63 -23.04 -3.83
CA TYR A 188 8.29 -22.59 -3.47
C TYR A 188 7.38 -23.77 -3.14
N TRP A 189 6.62 -23.63 -2.06
CA TRP A 189 5.75 -24.68 -1.53
C TRP A 189 4.37 -24.74 -2.21
N GLY A 190 3.97 -23.64 -2.87
CA GLY A 190 2.72 -23.53 -3.61
C GLY A 190 2.88 -23.85 -5.10
N ASP A 191 1.93 -23.36 -5.90
CA ASP A 191 1.99 -23.52 -7.35
C ASP A 191 3.14 -22.72 -7.97
N GLU A 192 3.76 -23.29 -9.01
CA GLU A 192 4.84 -22.64 -9.74
C GLU A 192 4.40 -21.25 -10.23
N ALA A 193 5.25 -20.24 -10.02
CA ALA A 193 4.93 -18.88 -10.40
C ALA A 193 4.77 -18.75 -11.91
N ALA A 194 3.77 -17.98 -12.36
CA ALA A 194 3.38 -17.92 -13.76
C ALA A 194 4.53 -17.50 -14.71
N PHE A 195 5.40 -16.59 -14.29
CA PHE A 195 6.52 -16.09 -15.09
C PHE A 195 7.83 -16.66 -14.57
N SER A 196 8.78 -16.96 -15.47
CA SER A 196 10.13 -17.36 -15.09
C SER A 196 10.87 -16.23 -14.38
N SER A 197 10.63 -14.98 -14.81
CA SER A 197 11.09 -13.76 -14.16
C SER A 197 10.14 -12.58 -14.35
N ILE A 198 10.25 -11.61 -13.43
CA ILE A 198 9.60 -10.30 -13.52
C ILE A 198 10.69 -9.23 -13.37
N THR A 199 10.80 -8.36 -14.37
CA THR A 199 11.70 -7.20 -14.33
C THR A 199 10.89 -5.92 -14.19
N PHE A 200 11.13 -5.20 -13.11
CA PHE A 200 10.62 -3.86 -12.88
C PHE A 200 11.67 -2.84 -13.31
N THR A 201 11.32 -1.90 -14.19
CA THR A 201 12.21 -0.83 -14.65
C THR A 201 11.58 0.53 -14.39
N ILE A 202 12.36 1.44 -13.83
CA ILE A 202 11.90 2.79 -13.51
C ILE A 202 11.91 3.64 -14.79
N VAL A 203 10.75 4.18 -15.12
CA VAL A 203 10.55 5.17 -16.18
C VAL A 203 9.59 6.21 -15.64
N SER A 204 10.13 7.32 -15.14
CA SER A 204 9.32 8.34 -14.45
C SER A 204 8.42 9.15 -15.38
N ASP A 205 8.74 9.22 -16.68
CA ASP A 205 7.86 9.88 -17.65
C ASP A 205 6.71 8.96 -18.09
N ASP A 206 5.48 9.37 -17.81
CA ASP A 206 4.28 8.59 -18.09
C ASP A 206 4.07 8.35 -19.58
N SER A 207 4.39 9.34 -20.42
CA SER A 207 4.24 9.23 -21.88
C SER A 207 5.22 8.21 -22.45
N ALA A 208 6.44 8.14 -21.91
CA ALA A 208 7.43 7.13 -22.24
C ALA A 208 6.98 5.73 -21.80
N ARG A 209 6.40 5.57 -20.60
CA ARG A 209 5.80 4.29 -20.16
C ARG A 209 4.70 3.83 -21.12
N LEU A 210 3.81 4.73 -21.51
CA LEU A 210 2.73 4.44 -22.44
C LEU A 210 3.24 4.08 -23.84
N LEU A 211 4.25 4.80 -24.35
CA LEU A 211 4.87 4.50 -25.64
C LEU A 211 5.56 3.13 -25.64
N ALA A 212 6.24 2.77 -24.55
CA ALA A 212 6.88 1.47 -24.40
C ALA A 212 5.85 0.33 -24.32
N LEU A 213 4.68 0.58 -23.73
CA LEU A 213 3.56 -0.36 -23.78
C LEU A 213 3.06 -0.53 -25.24
N HIS A 214 2.82 0.58 -25.95
CA HIS A 214 2.40 0.56 -27.35
C HIS A 214 3.40 -0.13 -28.30
N SER A 215 4.71 0.01 -28.06
CA SER A 215 5.74 -0.60 -28.89
C SER A 215 5.97 -2.09 -28.60
N GLY A 216 5.36 -2.61 -27.53
CA GLY A 216 5.60 -3.96 -27.02
C GLY A 216 6.95 -4.12 -26.29
N GLU A 217 7.62 -3.02 -25.93
CA GLU A 217 8.83 -3.03 -25.10
C GLU A 217 8.52 -3.39 -23.64
N ALA A 218 7.31 -3.10 -23.17
CA ALA A 218 6.81 -3.48 -21.86
C ALA A 218 5.55 -4.36 -21.96
N ASN A 219 5.37 -5.25 -20.98
CA ASN A 219 4.18 -6.09 -20.87
C ASN A 219 3.13 -5.51 -19.90
N ALA A 220 3.54 -4.65 -18.97
CA ALA A 220 2.64 -3.97 -18.06
C ALA A 220 3.23 -2.63 -17.61
N ILE A 221 2.33 -1.70 -17.30
CA ILE A 221 2.63 -0.47 -16.58
C ILE A 221 1.65 -0.32 -15.42
N PHE A 222 2.11 0.25 -14.31
CA PHE A 222 1.28 0.56 -13.14
C PHE A 222 1.16 2.06 -12.93
N GLU A 223 0.23 2.46 -12.05
CA GLU A 223 0.09 3.84 -11.56
C GLU A 223 -0.04 4.84 -12.72
N ILE A 224 -1.01 4.57 -13.59
CA ILE A 224 -1.33 5.44 -14.72
C ILE A 224 -2.01 6.70 -14.16
N PRO A 225 -1.47 7.91 -14.37
CA PRO A 225 -2.10 9.12 -13.89
C PRO A 225 -3.51 9.27 -14.45
N THR A 226 -4.41 9.81 -13.64
CA THR A 226 -5.83 9.91 -14.00
C THR A 226 -6.07 10.68 -15.30
N GLY A 227 -5.25 11.70 -15.56
CA GLY A 227 -5.27 12.48 -16.81
C GLY A 227 -4.92 11.68 -18.08
N GLN A 228 -4.19 10.57 -17.96
CA GLN A 228 -3.76 9.73 -19.10
C GLN A 228 -4.67 8.54 -19.38
N ILE A 229 -5.66 8.26 -18.52
CA ILE A 229 -6.56 7.10 -18.65
C ILE A 229 -7.23 7.04 -20.03
N LYS A 230 -7.62 8.18 -20.61
CA LYS A 230 -8.22 8.22 -21.96
C LYS A 230 -7.25 7.74 -23.04
N ALA A 231 -5.98 8.13 -22.96
CA ALA A 231 -4.97 7.71 -23.93
C ALA A 231 -4.67 6.22 -23.79
N VAL A 232 -4.52 5.73 -22.56
CA VAL A 232 -4.25 4.31 -22.28
C VAL A 232 -5.36 3.39 -22.77
N ARG A 233 -6.63 3.81 -22.66
CA ARG A 233 -7.77 3.04 -23.18
C ARG A 233 -7.74 2.85 -24.71
N THR A 234 -6.91 3.58 -25.43
CA THR A 234 -6.73 3.44 -26.89
C THR A 234 -5.60 2.49 -27.27
N VAL A 235 -4.85 1.96 -26.29
CA VAL A 235 -3.81 0.96 -26.53
C VAL A 235 -4.48 -0.37 -26.89
N GLU A 236 -4.35 -0.78 -28.15
CA GLU A 236 -4.79 -2.10 -28.62
C GLU A 236 -3.92 -3.20 -27.99
N ASP A 237 -4.43 -4.43 -27.93
CA ASP A 237 -3.75 -5.62 -27.37
C ASP A 237 -3.46 -5.62 -25.86
N PHE A 238 -3.83 -4.56 -25.13
CA PHE A 238 -3.72 -4.49 -23.67
C PHE A 238 -5.07 -4.41 -22.98
N THR A 239 -5.16 -5.03 -21.80
CA THR A 239 -6.32 -4.88 -20.92
C THR A 239 -6.06 -3.75 -19.94
N PHE A 240 -6.88 -2.69 -20.00
CA PHE A 240 -6.88 -1.65 -18.99
C PHE A 240 -7.85 -2.00 -17.85
N THR A 241 -7.31 -2.15 -16.65
CA THR A 241 -8.09 -2.45 -15.44
C THR A 241 -7.98 -1.30 -14.45
N THR A 242 -9.12 -0.91 -13.88
CA THR A 242 -9.19 0.00 -12.73
C THR A 242 -9.63 -0.78 -11.50
N ILE A 243 -9.00 -0.51 -10.37
CA ILE A 243 -9.45 -1.00 -9.06
C ILE A 243 -9.88 0.20 -8.22
N ASP A 244 -10.88 0.01 -7.36
CA ASP A 244 -11.24 1.03 -6.39
C ASP A 244 -10.07 1.19 -5.39
N GLY A 245 -9.41 2.35 -5.45
CA GLY A 245 -8.32 2.66 -4.53
C GLY A 245 -8.83 2.87 -3.10
N THR A 246 -8.01 2.52 -2.12
CA THR A 246 -8.23 2.91 -0.71
C THR A 246 -7.54 4.23 -0.35
N SER A 247 -7.03 4.95 -1.35
CA SER A 247 -6.31 6.22 -1.19
C SER A 247 -7.27 7.40 -1.03
N LEU A 248 -6.83 8.39 -0.26
CA LEU A 248 -7.60 9.60 0.03
C LEU A 248 -6.70 10.82 -0.18
N ILE A 249 -7.07 11.69 -1.12
CA ILE A 249 -6.47 13.03 -1.24
C ILE A 249 -7.18 13.95 -0.25
N MET A 250 -6.43 14.50 0.71
CA MET A 250 -6.98 15.39 1.73
C MET A 250 -6.06 16.56 2.04
N LEU A 251 -6.66 17.70 2.36
CA LEU A 251 -5.94 18.83 2.96
C LEU A 251 -5.82 18.63 4.46
N MET A 252 -4.61 18.51 4.95
CA MET A 252 -4.30 18.46 6.38
C MET A 252 -4.00 19.87 6.89
N MET A 253 -4.70 20.28 7.95
CA MET A 253 -4.53 21.58 8.59
C MET A 253 -3.90 21.39 9.97
N ASP A 254 -2.81 22.09 10.26
CA ASP A 254 -2.20 22.11 11.59
C ASP A 254 -3.07 22.92 12.55
N VAL A 255 -3.96 22.22 13.25
CA VAL A 255 -4.94 22.84 14.18
C VAL A 255 -4.30 23.45 15.43
N THR A 256 -2.97 23.35 15.58
CA THR A 256 -2.24 23.95 16.70
C THR A 256 -1.64 25.32 16.35
N LYS A 257 -1.74 25.75 15.09
CA LYS A 257 -1.15 26.99 14.60
C LYS A 257 -2.16 27.88 13.90
N PRO A 258 -2.02 29.21 14.00
CA PRO A 258 -2.77 30.14 13.17
C PRO A 258 -2.57 29.90 11.67
N PRO A 259 -3.60 30.09 10.82
CA PRO A 259 -4.97 30.47 11.18
C PRO A 259 -5.88 29.27 11.45
N PHE A 260 -5.33 28.04 11.46
CA PHE A 260 -6.12 26.81 11.54
C PHE A 260 -6.44 26.36 12.96
N ASP A 261 -5.94 27.05 13.98
CA ASP A 261 -6.39 26.95 15.37
C ASP A 261 -7.87 27.39 15.52
N ASP A 262 -8.34 28.33 14.69
CA ASP A 262 -9.74 28.76 14.64
C ASP A 262 -10.64 27.77 13.87
N PRO A 263 -11.66 27.16 14.51
CA PRO A 263 -12.62 26.27 13.83
C PRO A 263 -13.43 26.94 12.72
N ASP A 264 -13.74 28.24 12.81
CA ASP A 264 -14.48 28.97 11.78
C ASP A 264 -13.64 29.11 10.50
N VAL A 265 -12.31 29.28 10.63
CA VAL A 265 -11.39 29.27 9.48
C VAL A 265 -11.38 27.91 8.79
N ARG A 266 -11.29 26.81 9.57
CA ARG A 266 -11.32 25.44 9.00
C ARG A 266 -12.65 25.14 8.31
N ALA A 267 -13.76 25.59 8.89
CA ALA A 267 -15.08 25.47 8.28
C ALA A 267 -15.18 26.31 7.00
N ALA A 268 -14.61 27.52 6.97
CA ALA A 268 -14.58 28.33 5.77
C ALA A 268 -13.83 27.65 4.62
N VAL A 269 -12.65 27.08 4.88
CA VAL A 269 -11.89 26.33 3.87
C VAL A 269 -12.71 25.15 3.33
N ARG A 270 -13.38 24.39 4.21
CA ARG A 270 -14.22 23.27 3.81
C ARG A 270 -15.35 23.66 2.84
N HIS A 271 -15.97 24.81 3.06
CA HIS A 271 -17.07 25.33 2.23
C HIS A 271 -16.58 26.07 0.98
N ALA A 272 -15.33 26.52 0.95
CA ALA A 272 -14.72 27.20 -0.19
C ALA A 272 -14.26 26.25 -1.31
N ILE A 273 -14.20 24.94 -1.05
CA ILE A 273 -13.66 23.96 -1.99
C ILE A 273 -14.79 23.23 -2.71
N ASN A 274 -14.85 23.39 -4.04
CA ASN A 274 -15.72 22.60 -4.90
C ASN A 274 -15.10 21.22 -5.17
N ARG A 275 -15.34 20.26 -4.27
CA ARG A 275 -14.75 18.90 -4.37
C ARG A 275 -15.13 18.18 -5.65
N GLN A 276 -16.39 18.28 -6.09
CA GLN A 276 -16.81 17.65 -7.35
C GLN A 276 -16.11 18.29 -8.54
N GLY A 277 -16.02 19.63 -8.56
CA GLY A 277 -15.25 20.34 -9.60
C GLY A 277 -13.79 19.90 -9.66
N LEU A 278 -13.15 19.63 -8.52
CA LEU A 278 -11.78 19.09 -8.49
C LEU A 278 -11.71 17.69 -9.07
N VAL A 279 -12.64 16.79 -8.74
CA VAL A 279 -12.71 15.44 -9.33
C VAL A 279 -12.88 15.52 -10.85
N ASP A 280 -13.81 16.36 -11.32
CA ASP A 280 -14.14 16.46 -12.75
C ASP A 280 -12.98 17.06 -13.56
N SER A 281 -12.33 18.10 -13.03
CA SER A 281 -11.30 18.88 -13.74
C SER A 281 -9.89 18.35 -13.52
N ALA A 282 -9.46 18.15 -12.27
CA ALA A 282 -8.09 17.76 -11.95
C ALA A 282 -7.86 16.25 -12.15
N LEU A 283 -8.87 15.41 -11.86
CA LEU A 283 -8.77 13.96 -11.98
C LEU A 283 -9.49 13.41 -13.22
N ALA A 284 -9.95 14.29 -14.12
CA ALA A 284 -10.70 13.95 -15.34
C ALA A 284 -11.91 13.03 -15.08
N GLY A 285 -12.54 13.14 -13.90
CA GLY A 285 -13.66 12.31 -13.47
C GLY A 285 -13.28 10.92 -12.90
N ASN A 286 -12.00 10.60 -12.80
CA ASN A 286 -11.51 9.30 -12.30
C ASN A 286 -11.28 9.35 -10.78
N GLY A 287 -12.36 9.54 -10.04
CA GLY A 287 -12.35 9.56 -8.58
C GLY A 287 -13.75 9.76 -8.02
N GLN A 288 -13.86 9.69 -6.70
CA GLN A 288 -15.12 9.97 -6.00
C GLN A 288 -14.88 11.03 -4.94
N VAL A 289 -15.86 11.90 -4.72
CA VAL A 289 -15.79 12.87 -3.62
C VAL A 289 -15.77 12.10 -2.30
N ALA A 290 -14.66 12.24 -1.56
CA ALA A 290 -14.54 11.65 -0.24
C ALA A 290 -15.55 12.27 0.73
N ARG A 291 -16.53 11.46 1.17
CA ARG A 291 -17.56 11.86 2.15
C ARG A 291 -17.08 11.74 3.60
N THR A 292 -16.03 10.94 3.83
CA THR A 292 -15.50 10.56 5.14
C THR A 292 -14.03 10.13 4.99
N LEU A 293 -13.29 10.14 6.11
CA LEU A 293 -11.90 9.64 6.15
C LEU A 293 -11.81 8.11 6.05
N VAL A 294 -12.87 7.41 6.46
CA VAL A 294 -12.96 5.94 6.45
C VAL A 294 -13.79 5.51 5.25
N SER A 295 -13.29 4.59 4.42
CA SER A 295 -14.04 4.12 3.25
C SER A 295 -15.41 3.56 3.63
N VAL A 296 -16.39 3.73 2.74
CA VAL A 296 -17.75 3.18 2.95
C VAL A 296 -17.69 1.66 3.14
N SER A 297 -16.88 0.97 2.34
CA SER A 297 -16.65 -0.48 2.46
C SER A 297 -16.15 -0.90 3.85
N THR A 298 -15.34 -0.06 4.52
CA THR A 298 -14.89 -0.33 5.90
C THR A 298 -16.03 -0.13 6.90
N LEU A 299 -16.87 0.90 6.71
CA LEU A 299 -18.01 1.17 7.59
C LEU A 299 -19.08 0.08 7.50
N GLU A 300 -19.32 -0.48 6.30
CA GLU A 300 -20.29 -1.56 6.07
C GLU A 300 -19.99 -2.83 6.87
N ARG A 301 -18.73 -3.01 7.34
CA ARG A 301 -18.33 -4.13 8.19
C ARG A 301 -18.74 -3.98 9.65
N VAL A 302 -19.08 -2.77 10.10
CA VAL A 302 -19.32 -2.45 11.52
C VAL A 302 -20.63 -1.71 11.79
N ALA A 303 -21.35 -1.29 10.74
CA ALA A 303 -22.59 -0.54 10.86
C ALA A 303 -23.60 -0.93 9.78
N SER A 304 -24.89 -0.74 10.06
CA SER A 304 -25.94 -0.96 9.07
C SER A 304 -25.90 0.11 7.98
N LYS A 305 -26.30 -0.26 6.76
CA LYS A 305 -26.41 0.66 5.62
C LYS A 305 -27.18 1.94 5.96
N GLN A 306 -28.27 1.83 6.72
CA GLN A 306 -29.06 2.99 7.14
C GLN A 306 -28.27 3.93 8.08
N ALA A 307 -27.50 3.38 9.03
CA ALA A 307 -26.69 4.19 9.92
C ALA A 307 -25.56 4.91 9.17
N ILE A 308 -24.97 4.23 8.19
CA ILE A 308 -23.95 4.79 7.29
C ILE A 308 -24.55 5.95 6.50
N GLU A 309 -25.65 5.75 5.76
CA GLU A 309 -26.26 6.81 4.95
C GLU A 309 -26.74 8.00 5.79
N ASN A 310 -27.30 7.77 6.98
CA ASN A 310 -27.67 8.84 7.89
C ASN A 310 -26.46 9.67 8.34
N THR A 311 -25.31 9.03 8.53
CA THR A 311 -24.08 9.70 8.95
C THR A 311 -23.47 10.46 7.78
N LEU A 312 -23.32 9.82 6.62
CA LEU A 312 -22.76 10.44 5.44
C LEU A 312 -23.61 11.63 4.96
N GLY A 313 -24.95 11.52 5.01
CA GLY A 313 -25.83 12.64 4.66
C GLY A 313 -25.69 13.87 5.59
N LYS A 314 -25.28 13.69 6.85
CA LYS A 314 -24.93 14.82 7.74
C LYS A 314 -23.58 15.41 7.34
N LEU A 315 -22.60 14.58 7.01
CA LEU A 315 -21.27 15.02 6.58
C LEU A 315 -21.35 15.76 5.24
N ASP A 316 -22.12 15.29 4.27
CA ASP A 316 -22.30 15.97 2.97
C ASP A 316 -22.84 17.39 3.16
N LYS A 317 -23.85 17.56 4.01
CA LYS A 317 -24.40 18.88 4.35
C LYS A 317 -23.35 19.77 5.03
N ALA A 318 -22.58 19.22 5.96
CA ALA A 318 -21.52 19.95 6.64
C ALA A 318 -20.33 20.29 5.72
N ASN A 319 -20.15 19.54 4.63
CA ASN A 319 -19.07 19.71 3.65
C ASN A 319 -19.55 20.37 2.33
N ALA A 320 -20.79 20.86 2.27
CA ALA A 320 -21.34 21.44 1.04
C ALA A 320 -20.51 22.63 0.56
N PHE A 321 -20.34 22.76 -0.76
CA PHE A 321 -19.68 23.92 -1.36
C PHE A 321 -20.59 25.15 -1.23
N ASP A 322 -20.17 26.15 -0.46
CA ASP A 322 -20.88 27.41 -0.22
C ASP A 322 -19.85 28.55 0.01
N PRO A 323 -19.39 29.19 -1.08
CA PRO A 323 -18.42 30.28 -1.01
C PRO A 323 -18.90 31.48 -0.19
N ASP A 324 -20.20 31.73 -0.12
CA ASP A 324 -20.74 32.87 0.62
C ASP A 324 -20.73 32.60 2.12
N LEU A 325 -21.04 31.37 2.53
CA LEU A 325 -20.82 30.91 3.90
C LEU A 325 -19.34 30.96 4.28
N ALA A 326 -18.45 30.50 3.40
CA ALA A 326 -17.01 30.58 3.64
C ALA A 326 -16.56 32.03 3.91
N LYS A 327 -16.98 32.99 3.08
CA LYS A 327 -16.69 34.41 3.29
C LYS A 327 -17.29 34.95 4.60
N ARG A 328 -18.50 34.53 4.98
CA ARG A 328 -19.12 34.91 6.28
C ARG A 328 -18.30 34.38 7.46
N LEU A 329 -17.88 33.12 7.40
CA LEU A 329 -17.06 32.48 8.43
C LEU A 329 -15.70 33.16 8.57
N LEU A 330 -15.03 33.50 7.47
CA LEU A 330 -13.78 34.25 7.51
C LEU A 330 -13.94 35.64 8.13
N ARG A 331 -15.03 36.36 7.82
CA ARG A 331 -15.33 37.65 8.49
C ARG A 331 -15.53 37.48 9.99
N LYS A 332 -16.27 36.45 10.40
CA LYS A 332 -16.50 36.13 11.82
C LYS A 332 -15.20 35.80 12.55
N ALA A 333 -14.29 35.09 11.89
CA ALA A 333 -12.94 34.78 12.38
C ALA A 333 -11.94 35.96 12.33
N GLY A 334 -12.40 37.18 12.01
CA GLY A 334 -11.53 38.35 11.92
C GLY A 334 -10.55 38.33 10.72
N LYS A 335 -10.89 37.57 9.67
CA LYS A 335 -10.11 37.42 8.43
C LYS A 335 -10.93 37.87 7.19
N PRO A 336 -11.51 39.09 7.17
CA PRO A 336 -12.41 39.53 6.09
C PRO A 336 -11.77 39.53 4.70
N ASN A 337 -10.44 39.66 4.63
CA ASN A 337 -9.65 39.68 3.41
C ASN A 337 -8.89 38.36 3.16
N GLY A 338 -9.22 37.29 3.90
CA GLY A 338 -8.54 36.00 3.81
C GLY A 338 -7.18 35.97 4.51
N PHE A 339 -6.33 35.05 4.07
CA PHE A 339 -4.98 34.79 4.58
C PHE A 339 -4.17 34.04 3.52
N SER A 340 -2.85 33.98 3.72
CA SER A 340 -1.94 33.17 2.90
C SER A 340 -1.46 31.96 3.68
N VAL A 341 -1.30 30.84 2.99
CA VAL A 341 -0.72 29.60 3.52
C VAL A 341 0.20 28.98 2.48
N THR A 342 1.18 28.22 2.94
CA THR A 342 1.98 27.34 2.10
C THR A 342 1.37 25.95 2.14
N LEU A 343 1.05 25.39 0.97
CA LEU A 343 0.62 24.00 0.83
C LEU A 343 1.80 23.17 0.33
N PRO A 344 2.50 22.41 1.20
CA PRO A 344 3.47 21.43 0.74
C PRO A 344 2.75 20.30 0.01
N VAL A 345 3.30 19.87 -1.13
CA VAL A 345 2.77 18.78 -1.94
C VAL A 345 3.90 17.80 -2.23
N GLU A 346 3.61 16.51 -2.14
CA GLU A 346 4.54 15.46 -2.54
C GLU A 346 4.63 15.44 -4.06
N SER A 347 5.80 15.76 -4.61
CA SER A 347 5.99 15.90 -6.06
C SER A 347 5.87 14.59 -6.83
N ALA A 348 5.96 13.45 -6.14
CA ALA A 348 5.79 12.12 -6.73
C ALA A 348 4.31 11.70 -6.84
N ASP A 349 3.38 12.45 -6.24
CA ASP A 349 1.94 12.21 -6.40
C ASP A 349 1.39 13.20 -7.43
N ALA A 350 1.26 12.74 -8.68
CA ALA A 350 0.78 13.54 -9.79
C ALA A 350 -0.66 14.02 -9.58
N ASP A 351 -1.53 13.17 -9.02
CA ASP A 351 -2.93 13.52 -8.78
C ASP A 351 -3.05 14.57 -7.66
N ALA A 352 -2.32 14.41 -6.56
CA ALA A 352 -2.28 15.41 -5.49
C ALA A 352 -1.70 16.75 -5.98
N SER A 353 -0.71 16.71 -6.87
CA SER A 353 -0.15 17.89 -7.51
C SER A 353 -1.17 18.62 -8.39
N LEU A 354 -1.94 17.90 -9.20
CA LEU A 354 -3.03 18.48 -10.00
C LEU A 354 -4.12 19.09 -9.12
N VAL A 355 -4.52 18.40 -8.05
CA VAL A 355 -5.51 18.92 -7.10
C VAL A 355 -5.00 20.19 -6.39
N ALA A 356 -3.73 20.22 -5.97
CA ALA A 356 -3.14 21.39 -5.34
C ALA A 356 -3.03 22.59 -6.30
N GLN A 357 -2.68 22.35 -7.57
CA GLN A 357 -2.68 23.40 -8.60
C GLN A 357 -4.08 23.94 -8.88
N ALA A 358 -5.10 23.10 -8.89
CA ALA A 358 -6.49 23.52 -9.09
C ALA A 358 -7.08 24.28 -7.88
N LEU A 359 -6.46 24.16 -6.71
CA LEU A 359 -6.81 24.91 -5.49
C LEU A 359 -6.14 26.29 -5.40
N ALA A 360 -4.97 26.44 -6.04
CA ALA A 360 -4.20 27.69 -6.09
C ALA A 360 -4.83 28.69 -7.08
#